data_AF-A0AAU2AXU8-F1
#
_entry.id   AF-A0AAU2AXU8-F1
#
_cell.length_a   1.000
_cell.length_b   1.000
_cell.length_c   1.000
_cell.angle_alpha   90.00
_cell.angle_beta   90.00
_cell.angle_gamma   90.00
#
_symmetry.space_group_name_H-M   'P 1'
#
loop_
_entity.id
_entity.type
_entity.pdbx_description
1 polymer ?
#
loop_
_entity_poly.entity_id
_entity_poly.type
_entity_poly.pdbx_seq_one_letter_code
_entity_poly.pdbx_strand_id
1 'polypeptide(L)' 'MPDLDPAVAARAPAAGTPGAVGEPLPLGVELTPTGHPAVDAGLARLEALDGVPTDAHVAVYEDVHQRLTDTLAALDRE' A
#
# COMPACT_ATOMS: atom_id res chain seq x y z
N MET A 1 19.56 -30.22 1.20
CA MET A 1 18.39 -29.99 0.34
C MET A 1 17.22 -30.73 0.96
N PRO A 2 16.34 -30.08 1.73
CA PRO A 2 15.11 -30.73 2.18
C PRO A 2 14.16 -30.91 1.00
N ASP A 3 13.63 -32.13 0.89
CA ASP A 3 12.61 -32.56 -0.06
C ASP A 3 11.27 -31.91 0.32
N LEU A 4 10.64 -31.21 -0.62
CA LEU A 4 9.33 -30.59 -0.43
C LEU A 4 8.26 -31.57 -0.92
N ASP A 5 7.37 -32.01 -0.02
CA ASP A 5 6.18 -32.80 -0.34
C ASP A 5 5.38 -32.20 -1.51
N PRO A 6 4.94 -33.00 -2.51
CA PRO A 6 4.12 -32.52 -3.63
C PRO A 6 2.63 -32.32 -3.27
N ALA A 7 2.28 -32.23 -1.99
CA ALA A 7 0.89 -32.14 -1.52
C ALA A 7 0.38 -30.70 -1.27
N VAL A 8 1.05 -29.66 -1.77
CA VAL A 8 0.47 -28.30 -1.90
C VAL A 8 -0.14 -28.14 -3.30
N ALA A 9 -0.89 -29.14 -3.75
CA ALA A 9 -1.67 -29.04 -4.98
C ALA A 9 -3.04 -28.42 -4.65
N ALA A 10 -3.10 -27.10 -4.86
CA ALA A 10 -4.29 -26.34 -5.26
C ALA A 10 -5.53 -26.45 -4.37
N ARG A 11 -5.57 -25.66 -3.28
CA ARG A 11 -6.84 -25.04 -2.90
C ARG A 11 -7.04 -23.82 -3.81
N ALA A 12 -7.62 -24.07 -4.99
CA ALA A 12 -8.05 -22.99 -5.87
C ALA A 12 -9.08 -22.12 -5.12
N PRO A 13 -8.95 -20.78 -5.12
CA PRO A 13 -10.03 -19.95 -4.62
C PRO A 13 -11.24 -20.20 -5.53
N ALA A 14 -12.40 -20.49 -4.93
CA ALA A 14 -13.66 -20.48 -5.64
C ALA A 14 -13.75 -19.14 -6.38
N ALA A 15 -13.90 -19.19 -7.70
CA ALA A 15 -13.99 -18.02 -8.54
C ALA A 15 -15.23 -17.21 -8.13
N GLY A 16 -15.03 -16.20 -7.27
CA GLY A 16 -15.97 -15.12 -7.10
C GLY A 16 -16.18 -14.46 -8.47
N THR A 17 -17.44 -14.17 -8.80
CA THR A 17 -17.84 -13.53 -10.05
C THR A 17 -16.90 -12.38 -10.43
N PRO A 18 -16.21 -12.42 -11.59
CA PRO A 18 -15.42 -11.30 -12.06
C PRO A 18 -16.38 -10.23 -12.57
N GLY A 19 -16.74 -9.27 -11.73
CA GLY A 19 -17.61 -8.17 -12.17
C GLY A 19 -18.49 -7.56 -11.09
N ALA A 20 -17.91 -7.22 -9.95
CA ALA A 20 -18.37 -6.09 -9.16
C ALA A 20 -17.16 -5.60 -8.38
N VAL A 21 -16.26 -4.89 -9.07
CA VAL A 21 -15.30 -4.05 -8.36
C VAL A 21 -16.17 -3.01 -7.69
N GLY A 22 -16.44 -3.18 -6.40
CA GLY A 22 -17.16 -2.16 -5.62
C GLY A 22 -16.45 -0.84 -5.80
N GLU A 23 -17.20 0.27 -5.79
CA GLU A 23 -16.58 1.59 -5.85
C GLU A 23 -15.52 1.66 -4.75
N PRO A 24 -14.29 2.11 -5.07
CA PRO A 24 -13.23 2.22 -4.09
C PRO A 24 -13.76 3.02 -2.91
N LEU A 25 -13.83 2.37 -1.75
CA LEU A 25 -14.38 2.93 -0.53
C LEU A 25 -13.23 3.25 0.41
N PRO A 26 -13.38 4.30 1.23
CA PRO A 26 -12.39 4.62 2.22
C PRO A 26 -11.94 3.47 3.08
N LEU A 27 -10.63 3.39 3.33
CA LEU A 27 -10.07 2.40 4.24
C LEU A 27 -10.41 2.71 5.71
N GLY A 28 -10.86 3.94 6.00
CA GLY A 28 -11.30 4.36 7.33
C GLY A 28 -10.19 4.35 8.38
N VAL A 29 -8.94 4.49 7.94
CA VAL A 29 -7.77 4.51 8.82
C VAL A 29 -7.49 5.95 9.24
N GLU A 30 -7.58 6.23 10.53
CA GLU A 30 -7.17 7.53 11.09
C GLU A 30 -5.63 7.64 11.04
N LEU A 31 -5.13 8.66 10.35
CA LEU A 31 -3.69 8.96 10.33
C LEU A 31 -3.38 9.98 11.43
N THR A 32 -2.70 9.53 12.49
CA THR A 32 -2.19 10.43 13.53
C THR A 32 -0.93 11.14 12.99
N PRO A 33 -0.84 12.48 13.08
CA PRO A 33 0.34 13.21 12.62
C PRO A 33 1.57 12.75 13.38
N THR A 34 2.63 12.47 12.62
CA THR A 34 3.90 11.93 13.12
C THR A 34 4.79 13.02 13.72
N GLY A 35 4.51 14.29 13.40
CA GLY A 35 5.33 15.44 13.82
C GLY A 35 6.53 15.69 12.91
N HIS A 36 6.70 14.88 11.86
CA HIS A 36 7.73 15.08 10.85
C HIS A 36 7.10 15.57 9.54
N PRO A 37 7.37 16.82 9.10
CA PRO A 37 6.63 17.46 8.01
C PRO A 37 6.69 16.69 6.67
N ALA A 38 7.83 16.06 6.36
CA ALA A 38 7.99 15.23 5.16
C ALA A 38 7.11 13.96 5.17
N VAL A 39 6.97 13.32 6.35
CA VAL A 39 6.17 12.11 6.55
C VAL A 39 4.69 12.48 6.54
N ASP A 40 4.31 13.54 7.25
CA ASP A 40 2.94 14.05 7.29
C ASP A 40 2.45 14.47 5.90
N ALA A 41 3.32 15.06 5.07
CA ALA A 41 2.98 15.37 3.67
C ALA A 41 2.81 14.13 2.79
N GLY A 42 3.51 13.02 3.10
CA GLY A 42 3.30 11.73 2.43
C GLY A 42 1.97 11.09 2.82
N LEU A 43 1.62 11.17 4.10
CA LEU A 43 0.35 10.67 4.66
C LEU A 43 -0.86 11.41 4.05
N ALA A 44 -0.82 12.74 3.98
CA ALA A 44 -1.88 13.54 3.34
C ALA A 44 -2.07 13.17 1.85
N ARG A 45 -0.98 12.78 1.16
CA ARG A 45 -1.06 12.33 -0.23
C ARG A 45 -1.68 10.94 -0.37
N LEU A 46 -1.49 10.08 0.62
CA LEU A 46 -2.17 8.79 0.69
C LEU A 46 -3.67 8.94 0.99
N GLU A 47 -4.06 9.86 1.86
CA GLU A 47 -5.49 10.18 2.07
C GLU A 47 -6.16 10.68 0.80
N ALA A 48 -5.44 11.41 -0.06
CA ALA A 48 -5.96 11.85 -1.35
C ALA A 48 -6.18 10.70 -2.37
N LEU A 49 -5.67 9.49 -2.10
CA LEU A 49 -5.95 8.29 -2.89
C LEU A 49 -7.19 7.54 -2.40
N ASP A 50 -7.76 7.94 -1.29
CA ASP A 50 -8.98 7.34 -0.79
C ASP A 50 -10.10 7.52 -1.83
N GLY A 51 -10.74 6.42 -2.24
CA GLY A 51 -11.73 6.44 -3.32
C GLY A 51 -11.18 6.55 -4.75
N VAL A 52 -9.86 6.44 -4.95
CA VAL A 52 -9.26 6.37 -6.28
C VAL A 52 -9.23 4.89 -6.77
N PRO A 53 -9.37 4.63 -8.08
CA PRO A 53 -9.19 3.28 -8.60
C PRO A 53 -7.74 2.79 -8.43
N THR A 54 -7.59 1.52 -8.08
CA THR A 54 -6.30 0.88 -7.79
C THR A 54 -5.26 0.96 -8.91
N ASP A 55 -5.67 1.10 -10.17
CA ASP A 55 -4.76 1.35 -11.30
C ASP A 55 -3.98 2.67 -11.16
N ALA A 56 -4.57 3.68 -10.52
CA ALA A 56 -3.92 4.96 -10.27
C ALA A 56 -3.15 5.00 -8.94
N HIS A 57 -3.26 3.97 -8.09
CA HIS A 57 -2.58 3.93 -6.80
C HIS A 57 -1.09 3.63 -6.91
N VAL A 58 -0.66 2.86 -7.92
CA VAL A 58 0.73 2.39 -8.05
C VAL A 58 1.70 3.57 -8.07
N ALA A 59 1.46 4.57 -8.94
CA ALA A 59 2.34 5.72 -9.07
C ALA A 59 2.46 6.54 -7.77
N VAL A 60 1.41 6.56 -6.94
CA VAL A 60 1.41 7.34 -5.70
C VAL A 60 1.98 6.54 -4.52
N TYR A 61 1.80 5.22 -4.50
CA TYR A 61 2.53 4.36 -3.55
C TYR A 61 4.04 4.46 -3.76
N GLU A 62 4.52 4.39 -4.99
CA GLU A 62 5.95 4.48 -5.32
C GLU A 62 6.54 5.83 -4.90
N ASP A 63 5.83 6.94 -5.19
CA ASP A 63 6.26 8.27 -4.77
C ASP A 63 6.36 8.40 -3.24
N VAL A 64 5.35 7.90 -2.52
CA VAL A 64 5.34 7.92 -1.05
C VAL A 64 6.46 7.05 -0.49
N HIS A 65 6.69 5.87 -1.07
CA HIS A 65 7.77 4.98 -0.66
C HIS A 65 9.14 5.63 -0.82
N GLN A 66 9.36 6.28 -1.97
CA GLN A 66 10.59 7.00 -2.27
C GLN A 66 10.82 8.17 -1.30
N ARG A 67 9.78 8.97 -1.03
CA ARG A 67 9.87 10.12 -0.12
C ARG A 67 10.14 9.69 1.33
N LEU A 68 9.51 8.61 1.79
CA LEU A 68 9.73 8.09 3.13
C LEU A 68 11.17 7.56 3.28
N THR A 69 11.65 6.83 2.27
CA THR A 69 13.02 6.29 2.24
C THR A 69 14.06 7.42 2.23
N ASP A 70 13.85 8.46 1.43
CA ASP A 70 14.74 9.64 1.38
C ASP A 70 14.78 10.38 2.73
N THR A 71 13.62 10.55 3.37
CA THR A 71 13.53 11.17 4.70
C THR A 71 14.30 10.36 5.74
N LEU A 72 14.14 9.03 5.76
CA LEU A 72 14.88 8.16 6.68
C LEU A 72 16.39 8.17 6.40
N ALA A 73 16.80 8.19 5.13
CA ALA A 73 18.20 8.29 4.74
C ALA A 73 18.82 9.67 5.03
N ALA A 74 18.01 10.73 5.13
CA ALA A 74 18.46 12.04 5.60
C ALA A 74 18.71 12.02 7.12
N LEU A 75 17.78 11.48 7.89
CA LEU A 75 17.89 11.33 9.35
C LEU A 75 19.08 10.45 9.77
N ASP A 76 19.36 9.37 9.04
CA ASP A 76 20.51 8.48 9.32
C ASP A 76 21.87 9.18 9.19
N ARG A 77 21.93 10.28 8.43
CA ARG A 77 23.15 11.05 8.19
C ARG A 77 23.35 12.21 9.17
N GLU A 78 22.45 12.39 10.13
CA GLU A 78 22.54 13.42 11.19
C GLU A 78 23.34 12.95 12.43
#